data_AF-A0A0B7H303-F1
#
_entry.id   AF-A0A0B7H303-F1
#
_cell.length_a   1.000
_cell.length_b   1.000
_cell.length_c   1.000
_cell.angle_alpha   90.00
_cell.angle_beta   90.00
_cell.angle_gamma   90.00
#
_symmetry.space_group_name_H-M   'P 1'
#
loop_
_entity.id
_entity.type
_entity.pdbx_description
1 polymer ?
#
loop_
_entity_poly.entity_id
_entity_poly.type
_entity_poly.pdbx_seq_one_letter_code
_entity_poly.pdbx_strand_id
1 'polypeptide(L)'
;MIKNIKKYLKLYHEKCEESLKKWGYYYPPRNWEEFEKWNQDTFEKYLQDLSDEISKTKSYISLLNNTKEFGFYLAFSNQDFELLNNVLYQTAQQEILSTSVTESGTDHCNAFFDVLSAFACNDFQIIESLFPKELPHSKGQFYTENAVNLLKVIYFKEEDLKQIALQKAEKFVQKKITAWEKFVVLYFVALVEKDAEKASNCLQELCAAYQKLGYPREKIDKCFAQEIHGLYRLVRELDADLFTKIEMPTHDCFFQEFEIWQQKNQFPKGKLFYTYPPKMDYMNQIFNAQMPKMELFEKTYSENRKYIFKNADKFAVDLTRSIKENL
;
A
#
# COMPACT_ATOMS: atom_id res chain seq x y z
N MET A 1 -1.34 3.44 21.86
CA MET A 1 -2.58 3.26 21.04
C MET A 1 -3.74 4.22 21.33
N ILE A 2 -4.27 4.31 22.58
CA ILE A 2 -5.54 5.00 22.89
C ILE A 2 -5.59 6.46 22.40
N LYS A 3 -4.46 7.17 22.42
CA LYS A 3 -4.38 8.57 21.98
C LYS A 3 -4.69 8.75 20.50
N ASN A 4 -4.07 7.96 19.62
CA ASN A 4 -4.27 8.09 18.18
C ASN A 4 -5.59 7.50 17.70
N ILE A 5 -6.12 6.47 18.38
CA ILE A 5 -7.51 6.02 18.18
C ILE A 5 -8.49 7.16 18.47
N LYS A 6 -8.40 7.79 19.66
CA LYS A 6 -9.26 8.92 20.02
C LYS A 6 -9.11 10.09 19.05
N LYS A 7 -7.88 10.39 18.61
CA LYS A 7 -7.61 11.43 17.62
C LYS A 7 -8.26 11.11 16.28
N TYR A 8 -8.17 9.87 15.81
CA TYR A 8 -8.79 9.42 14.56
C TYR A 8 -10.31 9.60 14.64
N LEU A 9 -10.96 9.06 15.68
CA LEU A 9 -12.42 9.17 15.86
C LEU A 9 -12.87 10.63 15.93
N LYS A 10 -12.11 11.49 16.62
CA LYS A 10 -12.37 12.93 16.65
C LYS A 10 -12.31 13.55 15.25
N LEU A 11 -11.23 13.32 14.51
CA LEU A 11 -11.05 13.88 13.15
C LEU A 11 -12.11 13.35 12.19
N TYR A 12 -12.52 12.10 12.34
CA TYR A 12 -13.59 11.49 11.58
C TYR A 12 -14.92 12.23 11.78
N HIS A 13 -15.33 12.43 13.03
CA HIS A 13 -16.54 13.19 13.36
C HIS A 13 -16.47 14.64 12.91
N GLU A 14 -15.31 15.31 13.07
CA GLU A 14 -15.11 16.68 12.55
C GLU A 14 -15.33 16.74 11.04
N LYS A 15 -14.79 15.78 10.28
CA LYS A 15 -14.97 15.69 8.81
C LYS A 15 -16.44 15.47 8.43
N CYS A 16 -17.15 14.59 9.16
CA CYS A 16 -18.59 14.37 8.97
C CYS A 16 -19.40 15.67 9.18
N GLU A 17 -19.13 16.41 10.26
CA GLU A 17 -19.82 17.65 10.60
C GLU A 17 -19.50 18.79 9.61
N GLU A 18 -18.25 18.89 9.15
CA GLU A 18 -17.85 19.83 8.11
C GLU A 18 -18.56 19.54 6.79
N SER A 19 -18.66 18.27 6.40
CA SER A 19 -19.40 17.86 5.20
C SER A 19 -20.89 18.19 5.31
N LEU A 20 -21.53 17.90 6.44
CA LEU A 20 -22.95 18.22 6.65
C LEU A 20 -23.20 19.72 6.48
N LYS A 21 -22.37 20.57 7.11
CA LYS A 21 -22.50 22.03 7.02
C LYS A 21 -22.27 22.56 5.61
N LYS A 22 -21.32 21.97 4.87
CA LYS A 22 -20.92 22.46 3.55
C LYS A 22 -21.82 21.95 2.43
N TRP A 23 -22.27 20.71 2.52
CA TRP A 23 -22.91 19.99 1.41
C TRP A 23 -24.29 19.41 1.73
N GLY A 24 -24.73 19.45 3.00
CA GLY A 24 -26.03 18.92 3.42
C GLY A 24 -26.10 17.39 3.57
N TYR A 25 -24.96 16.70 3.47
CA TYR A 25 -24.86 15.25 3.71
C TYR A 25 -23.59 14.90 4.48
N TYR A 26 -23.61 13.76 5.18
CA TYR A 26 -22.44 13.26 5.91
C TYR A 26 -21.46 12.58 4.96
N TYR A 27 -20.23 13.06 4.96
CA TYR A 27 -19.09 12.39 4.35
C TYR A 27 -17.86 12.63 5.23
N PRO A 28 -17.16 11.57 5.69
CA PRO A 28 -17.43 10.16 5.43
C PRO A 28 -18.72 9.62 6.13
N PRO A 29 -19.22 8.41 5.78
CA PRO A 29 -20.49 7.85 6.29
C PRO A 29 -20.46 7.45 7.77
N ARG A 30 -21.52 7.64 8.54
CA ARG A 30 -21.49 7.38 10.00
C ARG A 30 -21.83 5.94 10.39
N ASN A 31 -22.50 5.22 9.51
CA ASN A 31 -22.99 3.86 9.74
C ASN A 31 -23.04 3.09 8.41
N TRP A 32 -23.34 1.80 8.49
CA TRP A 32 -23.40 0.90 7.34
C TRP A 32 -24.45 1.31 6.30
N GLU A 33 -25.64 1.76 6.74
CA GLU A 33 -26.70 2.19 5.82
C GLU A 33 -26.25 3.38 4.96
N GLU A 34 -25.65 4.40 5.58
CA GLU A 34 -25.09 5.56 4.88
C GLU A 34 -23.93 5.15 3.97
N PHE A 35 -23.09 4.22 4.41
CA PHE A 35 -21.95 3.72 3.62
C PHE A 35 -22.40 2.94 2.39
N GLU A 36 -23.35 2.02 2.54
CA GLU A 36 -23.91 1.24 1.43
C GLU A 36 -24.61 2.15 0.42
N LYS A 37 -25.44 3.08 0.93
CA LYS A 37 -26.11 4.07 0.09
C LYS A 37 -25.11 4.92 -0.69
N TRP A 38 -24.05 5.41 -0.04
CA TRP A 38 -23.02 6.19 -0.71
C TRP A 38 -22.32 5.41 -1.81
N ASN A 39 -21.96 4.14 -1.57
CA ASN A 39 -21.34 3.29 -2.59
C ASN A 39 -22.28 3.04 -3.77
N GLN A 40 -23.56 2.75 -3.50
CA GLN A 40 -24.56 2.56 -4.55
C GLN A 40 -24.77 3.85 -5.36
N ASP A 41 -25.01 4.99 -4.70
CA ASP A 41 -25.25 6.27 -5.36
C ASP A 41 -24.02 6.70 -6.19
N THR A 42 -22.81 6.46 -5.69
CA THR A 42 -21.56 6.71 -6.42
C THR A 42 -21.46 5.83 -7.66
N PHE A 43 -21.74 4.53 -7.51
CA PHE A 43 -21.67 3.59 -8.61
C PHE A 43 -22.70 3.90 -9.70
N GLU A 44 -23.96 4.11 -9.33
CA GLU A 44 -25.03 4.45 -10.28
C GLU A 44 -24.76 5.76 -11.02
N LYS A 45 -24.10 6.72 -10.36
CA LYS A 45 -23.77 8.02 -10.95
C LYS A 45 -22.57 8.01 -11.88
N TYR A 46 -21.51 7.28 -11.52
CA TYR A 46 -20.21 7.40 -12.18
C TYR A 46 -19.80 6.19 -12.99
N LEU A 47 -20.44 5.03 -12.78
CA LEU A 47 -20.17 3.88 -13.62
C LEU A 47 -20.70 4.13 -15.04
N GLN A 48 -19.78 4.10 -16.00
CA GLN A 48 -20.11 4.23 -17.41
C GLN A 48 -20.50 2.86 -17.99
N ASP A 49 -21.52 2.85 -18.84
CA ASP A 49 -21.87 1.69 -19.66
C ASP A 49 -20.86 1.56 -20.81
N LEU A 50 -19.75 0.87 -20.54
CA LEU A 50 -18.64 0.70 -21.46
C LEU A 50 -18.70 -0.66 -22.13
N SER A 51 -18.69 -0.67 -23.47
CA SER A 51 -18.66 -1.89 -24.27
C SER A 51 -17.28 -2.58 -24.26
N ASP A 52 -16.22 -1.82 -24.03
CA ASP A 52 -14.86 -2.35 -23.89
C ASP A 52 -14.64 -2.84 -22.45
N GLU A 53 -14.35 -4.13 -22.30
CA GLU A 53 -14.20 -4.78 -21.00
C GLU A 53 -13.01 -4.26 -20.20
N ILE A 54 -11.92 -3.88 -20.86
CA ILE A 54 -10.72 -3.36 -20.19
C ILE A 54 -11.03 -1.99 -19.58
N SER A 55 -11.66 -1.12 -20.36
CA SER A 55 -12.12 0.19 -19.90
C SER A 55 -13.18 0.06 -18.80
N LYS A 56 -14.05 -0.95 -18.88
CA LYS A 56 -14.95 -1.32 -17.78
C LYS A 56 -14.17 -1.68 -16.51
N THR A 57 -13.21 -2.61 -16.57
CA THR A 57 -12.36 -2.96 -15.41
C THR A 57 -11.70 -1.74 -14.78
N LYS A 58 -11.06 -0.88 -15.60
CA LYS A 58 -10.42 0.36 -15.12
C LYS A 58 -11.43 1.30 -14.44
N SER A 59 -12.65 1.41 -14.98
CA SER A 59 -13.71 2.24 -14.42
C SER A 59 -14.26 1.69 -13.10
N TYR A 60 -14.33 0.37 -12.93
CA TYR A 60 -14.70 -0.21 -11.63
C TYR A 60 -13.60 0.03 -10.59
N ILE A 61 -12.33 -0.17 -10.95
CA ILE A 61 -11.18 0.05 -10.05
C ILE A 61 -11.15 1.50 -9.55
N SER A 62 -11.41 2.49 -10.42
CA SER A 62 -11.43 3.90 -10.02
C SER A 62 -12.53 4.26 -9.00
N LEU A 63 -13.56 3.43 -8.89
CA LEU A 63 -14.69 3.61 -7.96
C LEU A 63 -14.53 2.85 -6.64
N LEU A 64 -13.43 2.11 -6.43
CA LEU A 64 -13.21 1.33 -5.21
C LEU A 64 -12.84 2.17 -3.96
N ASN A 65 -12.53 3.47 -4.11
CA ASN A 65 -11.78 4.29 -3.15
C ASN A 65 -12.53 4.77 -1.88
N ASN A 66 -13.60 4.10 -1.45
CA ASN A 66 -14.48 4.63 -0.40
C ASN A 66 -14.40 3.91 0.96
N THR A 67 -13.57 2.88 1.11
CA THR A 67 -13.67 1.94 2.25
C THR A 67 -12.75 2.28 3.43
N LYS A 68 -11.63 2.98 3.19
CA LYS A 68 -10.56 3.15 4.18
C LYS A 68 -11.03 3.89 5.43
N GLU A 69 -11.52 5.12 5.27
CA GLU A 69 -11.78 5.96 6.44
C GLU A 69 -12.88 5.36 7.34
N PHE A 70 -13.95 4.84 6.72
CA PHE A 70 -15.06 4.22 7.43
C PHE A 70 -14.67 2.88 8.07
N GLY A 71 -13.91 2.04 7.37
CA GLY A 71 -13.41 0.78 7.93
C GLY A 71 -12.52 1.00 9.15
N PHE A 72 -11.61 1.97 9.09
CA PHE A 72 -10.78 2.36 10.24
C PHE A 72 -11.62 2.94 11.38
N TYR A 73 -12.65 3.74 11.09
CA TYR A 73 -13.59 4.24 12.09
C TYR A 73 -14.28 3.09 12.84
N LEU A 74 -14.78 2.07 12.13
CA LEU A 74 -15.40 0.90 12.75
C LEU A 74 -14.39 0.09 13.59
N ALA A 75 -13.23 -0.22 13.03
CA ALA A 75 -12.18 -0.97 13.72
C ALA A 75 -11.73 -0.26 14.99
N PHE A 76 -11.54 1.06 14.94
CA PHE A 76 -11.09 1.85 16.09
C PHE A 76 -12.19 2.08 17.12
N SER A 77 -13.45 2.24 16.70
CA SER A 77 -14.59 2.37 17.61
C SER A 77 -14.81 1.08 18.42
N ASN A 78 -14.64 -0.08 17.76
CA ASN A 78 -14.82 -1.39 18.37
C ASN A 78 -13.53 -1.96 19.00
N GLN A 79 -12.39 -1.31 18.78
CA GLN A 79 -11.05 -1.82 19.12
C GLN A 79 -10.82 -3.24 18.56
N ASP A 80 -11.27 -3.45 17.32
CA ASP A 80 -11.25 -4.73 16.63
C ASP A 80 -10.05 -4.80 15.65
N PHE A 81 -9.03 -5.57 16.03
CA PHE A 81 -7.83 -5.75 15.21
C PHE A 81 -8.01 -6.73 14.06
N GLU A 82 -8.96 -7.67 14.15
CA GLU A 82 -9.28 -8.53 13.00
C GLU A 82 -9.93 -7.68 11.91
N LEU A 83 -10.87 -6.83 12.30
CA LEU A 83 -11.48 -5.85 11.41
C LEU A 83 -10.44 -4.89 10.83
N LEU A 84 -9.55 -4.34 11.66
CA LEU A 84 -8.45 -3.49 11.18
C LEU A 84 -7.60 -4.20 10.12
N ASN A 85 -7.24 -5.46 10.34
CA ASN A 85 -6.45 -6.27 9.41
C ASN A 85 -7.17 -6.49 8.07
N ASN A 86 -8.49 -6.71 8.10
CA ASN A 86 -9.31 -6.88 6.91
C ASN A 86 -9.49 -5.56 6.13
N VAL A 87 -9.66 -4.45 6.85
CA VAL A 87 -9.72 -3.12 6.23
C VAL A 87 -8.39 -2.81 5.55
N LEU A 88 -7.26 -3.03 6.23
CA LEU A 88 -5.92 -2.85 5.64
C LEU A 88 -5.76 -3.65 4.35
N TYR A 89 -6.15 -4.92 4.35
CA TYR A 89 -6.09 -5.78 3.16
C TYR A 89 -6.87 -5.21 1.99
N GLN A 90 -8.15 -4.92 2.19
CA GLN A 90 -8.97 -4.40 1.10
C GLN A 90 -8.45 -3.04 0.61
N THR A 91 -8.04 -2.14 1.51
CA THR A 91 -7.51 -0.82 1.10
C THR A 91 -6.17 -0.91 0.38
N ALA A 92 -5.27 -1.80 0.80
CA ALA A 92 -3.99 -1.99 0.12
C ALA A 92 -4.21 -2.56 -1.29
N GLN A 93 -5.12 -3.53 -1.43
CA GLN A 93 -5.50 -4.09 -2.72
C GLN A 93 -6.08 -3.01 -3.65
N GLN A 94 -6.92 -2.11 -3.13
CA GLN A 94 -7.45 -0.97 -3.90
C GLN A 94 -6.35 -0.01 -4.36
N GLU A 95 -5.47 0.41 -3.45
CA GLU A 95 -4.33 1.30 -3.73
C GLU A 95 -3.44 0.67 -4.83
N ILE A 96 -3.10 -0.61 -4.69
CA ILE A 96 -2.30 -1.37 -5.67
C ILE A 96 -3.00 -1.48 -7.03
N LEU A 97 -4.27 -1.87 -7.07
CA LEU A 97 -5.02 -2.01 -8.32
C LEU A 97 -5.07 -0.68 -9.07
N SER A 98 -5.43 0.40 -8.37
CA SER A 98 -5.49 1.75 -8.93
C SER A 98 -4.14 2.19 -9.48
N THR A 99 -3.07 2.02 -8.69
CA THR A 99 -1.72 2.37 -9.12
C THR A 99 -1.26 1.51 -10.30
N SER A 100 -1.64 0.24 -10.38
CA SER A 100 -1.17 -0.66 -11.43
C SER A 100 -1.84 -0.44 -12.78
N VAL A 101 -3.11 -0.04 -12.82
CA VAL A 101 -3.85 0.23 -14.07
C VAL A 101 -3.76 1.68 -14.57
N THR A 102 -3.16 2.56 -13.78
CA THR A 102 -2.96 3.98 -14.13
C THR A 102 -1.56 4.19 -14.70
N GLU A 103 -1.44 4.84 -15.85
CA GLU A 103 -0.13 5.19 -16.44
C GLU A 103 0.75 6.00 -15.46
N SER A 104 2.06 5.79 -15.51
CA SER A 104 3.04 6.59 -14.75
C SER A 104 4.19 7.02 -15.63
N GLY A 105 4.76 8.20 -15.32
CA GLY A 105 5.99 8.69 -15.94
C GLY A 105 7.28 8.00 -15.44
N THR A 106 7.14 6.90 -14.70
CA THR A 106 8.24 6.14 -14.08
C THR A 106 8.00 4.64 -14.26
N ASP A 107 9.01 3.84 -13.93
CA ASP A 107 8.86 2.39 -13.85
C ASP A 107 7.94 1.95 -12.70
N HIS A 108 7.76 0.64 -12.56
CA HIS A 108 6.93 -0.05 -11.58
C HIS A 108 7.21 0.27 -10.10
N CYS A 109 8.38 0.82 -9.74
CA CYS A 109 8.73 1.15 -8.36
C CYS A 109 7.83 2.24 -7.78
N ASN A 110 7.05 2.95 -8.60
CA ASN A 110 6.05 3.90 -8.10
C ASN A 110 4.96 3.23 -7.22
N ALA A 111 4.73 1.92 -7.38
CA ALA A 111 3.81 1.15 -6.55
C ALA A 111 4.37 0.79 -5.17
N PHE A 112 5.65 1.09 -4.90
CA PHE A 112 6.32 0.65 -3.68
C PHE A 112 5.63 1.10 -2.39
N PHE A 113 5.15 2.34 -2.34
CA PHE A 113 4.46 2.84 -1.15
C PHE A 113 3.17 2.04 -0.85
N ASP A 114 2.39 1.73 -1.89
CA ASP A 114 1.15 0.95 -1.75
C ASP A 114 1.44 -0.51 -1.37
N VAL A 115 2.54 -1.07 -1.86
CA VAL A 115 3.02 -2.41 -1.47
C VAL A 115 3.38 -2.49 0.01
N LEU A 116 3.94 -1.41 0.60
CA LEU A 116 4.17 -1.38 2.05
C LEU A 116 2.87 -1.49 2.84
N SER A 117 1.76 -0.93 2.34
CA SER A 117 0.43 -1.09 2.96
C SER A 117 -0.02 -2.55 2.95
N ALA A 118 0.25 -3.30 1.87
CA ALA A 118 -0.10 -4.73 1.76
C ALA A 118 0.66 -5.61 2.75
N PHE A 119 1.91 -5.25 3.07
CA PHE A 119 2.68 -5.95 4.11
C PHE A 119 2.04 -5.80 5.50
N ALA A 120 1.31 -4.69 5.74
CA ALA A 120 0.61 -4.42 7.00
C ALA A 120 -0.61 -5.34 7.22
N CYS A 121 -1.00 -6.14 6.23
CA CYS A 121 -1.99 -7.20 6.34
C CYS A 121 -1.42 -8.58 5.95
N ASN A 122 -0.10 -8.74 6.03
CA ASN A 122 0.64 -9.97 5.73
C ASN A 122 0.48 -10.47 4.27
N ASP A 123 0.21 -9.57 3.33
CA ASP A 123 0.11 -9.93 1.91
C ASP A 123 1.44 -9.72 1.17
N PHE A 124 2.40 -10.61 1.43
CA PHE A 124 3.75 -10.51 0.86
C PHE A 124 3.86 -11.04 -0.58
N GLN A 125 2.92 -11.90 -1.00
CA GLN A 125 2.89 -12.47 -2.35
C GLN A 125 2.82 -11.39 -3.44
N ILE A 126 2.34 -10.20 -3.10
CA ILE A 126 2.29 -9.06 -4.00
C ILE A 126 3.66 -8.64 -4.55
N ILE A 127 4.76 -8.99 -3.87
CA ILE A 127 6.12 -8.74 -4.35
C ILE A 127 6.35 -9.42 -5.70
N GLU A 128 5.87 -10.66 -5.86
CA GLU A 128 6.06 -11.41 -7.11
C GLU A 128 5.22 -10.87 -8.26
N SER A 129 4.10 -10.24 -7.96
CA SER A 129 3.25 -9.56 -8.93
C SER A 129 3.82 -8.20 -9.33
N LEU A 130 4.16 -7.34 -8.37
CA LEU A 130 4.54 -5.96 -8.70
C LEU A 130 6.02 -5.73 -8.90
N PHE A 131 6.90 -6.55 -8.29
CA PHE A 131 8.35 -6.49 -8.46
C PHE A 131 8.94 -7.84 -8.91
N PRO A 132 8.44 -8.46 -10.00
CA PRO A 132 8.87 -9.80 -10.40
C PRO A 132 10.39 -9.88 -10.57
N LYS A 133 10.94 -11.06 -10.24
CA LYS A 133 12.38 -11.33 -10.32
C LYS A 133 12.95 -10.99 -11.70
N GLU A 134 12.19 -11.29 -12.75
CA GLU A 134 12.59 -11.13 -14.14
C GLU A 134 12.78 -9.67 -14.58
N LEU A 135 12.20 -8.70 -13.85
CA LEU A 135 12.38 -7.29 -14.17
C LEU A 135 13.76 -6.78 -13.76
N PRO A 136 14.40 -5.90 -14.56
CA PRO A 136 15.70 -5.35 -14.21
C PRO A 136 15.62 -4.45 -12.96
N HIS A 137 16.76 -4.28 -12.28
CA HIS A 137 16.89 -3.24 -11.26
C HIS A 137 16.70 -1.84 -11.86
N SER A 138 15.99 -0.99 -11.14
CA SER A 138 15.78 0.41 -11.49
C SER A 138 17.06 1.24 -11.35
N LYS A 139 17.04 2.47 -11.89
CA LYS A 139 18.23 3.33 -11.98
C LYS A 139 18.74 3.80 -10.61
N GLY A 140 17.90 3.82 -9.58
CA GLY A 140 18.23 4.31 -8.23
C GLY A 140 18.14 5.83 -8.11
N GLN A 141 17.29 6.47 -8.92
CA GLN A 141 17.09 7.92 -8.91
C GLN A 141 16.19 8.38 -7.76
N PHE A 142 15.17 7.58 -7.44
CA PHE A 142 14.21 7.82 -6.35
C PHE A 142 14.40 6.83 -5.20
N TYR A 143 13.83 7.17 -4.04
CA TYR A 143 13.91 6.30 -2.87
C TYR A 143 13.21 4.95 -3.12
N THR A 144 12.09 4.95 -3.84
CA THR A 144 11.35 3.74 -4.20
C THR A 144 12.19 2.79 -5.03
N GLU A 145 12.90 3.29 -6.04
CA GLU A 145 13.80 2.48 -6.88
C GLU A 145 14.93 1.84 -6.07
N ASN A 146 15.54 2.61 -5.15
CA ASN A 146 16.60 2.08 -4.29
C ASN A 146 16.06 1.04 -3.30
N ALA A 147 14.90 1.29 -2.69
CA ALA A 147 14.25 0.36 -1.78
C ALA A 147 13.83 -0.93 -2.49
N VAL A 148 13.23 -0.86 -3.69
CA VAL A 148 12.83 -2.03 -4.48
C VAL A 148 14.06 -2.84 -4.92
N ASN A 149 15.13 -2.20 -5.39
CA ASN A 149 16.36 -2.92 -5.75
C ASN A 149 16.92 -3.72 -4.55
N LEU A 150 16.98 -3.12 -3.36
CA LEU A 150 17.45 -3.79 -2.15
C LEU A 150 16.46 -4.88 -1.68
N LEU A 151 15.14 -4.62 -1.76
CA LEU A 151 14.11 -5.63 -1.50
C LEU A 151 14.30 -6.85 -2.39
N LYS A 152 14.50 -6.65 -3.70
CA LYS A 152 14.74 -7.74 -4.65
C LYS A 152 16.00 -8.54 -4.32
N VAL A 153 17.09 -7.87 -3.93
CA VAL A 153 18.31 -8.55 -3.48
C VAL A 153 18.01 -9.50 -2.33
N ILE A 154 17.26 -9.07 -1.32
CA ILE A 154 16.97 -9.90 -0.15
C ILE A 154 15.95 -10.99 -0.51
N TYR A 155 14.81 -10.62 -1.11
CA TYR A 155 13.68 -11.50 -1.36
C TYR A 155 14.00 -12.59 -2.40
N PHE A 156 14.62 -12.22 -3.52
CA PHE A 156 14.97 -13.17 -4.59
C PHE A 156 16.41 -13.71 -4.50
N LYS A 157 17.16 -13.31 -3.46
CA LYS A 157 18.56 -13.70 -3.21
C LYS A 157 19.49 -13.36 -4.39
N GLU A 158 19.34 -12.15 -4.93
CA GLU A 158 20.13 -11.66 -6.08
C GLU A 158 21.52 -11.17 -5.62
N GLU A 159 22.34 -12.06 -5.07
CA GLU A 159 23.65 -11.72 -4.49
C GLU A 159 24.59 -11.01 -5.49
N ASP A 160 24.54 -11.38 -6.77
CA ASP A 160 25.33 -10.73 -7.83
C ASP A 160 25.00 -9.24 -8.01
N LEU A 161 23.79 -8.81 -7.62
CA LEU A 161 23.34 -7.43 -7.71
C LEU A 161 23.46 -6.65 -6.39
N LYS A 162 23.78 -7.34 -5.28
CA LYS A 162 23.85 -6.76 -3.93
C LYS A 162 24.76 -5.54 -3.85
N GLN A 163 26.01 -5.66 -4.31
CA GLN A 163 26.98 -4.57 -4.21
C GLN A 163 26.55 -3.35 -5.04
N ILE A 164 25.98 -3.58 -6.23
CA ILE A 164 25.48 -2.52 -7.11
C ILE A 164 24.30 -1.79 -6.45
N ALA A 165 23.37 -2.53 -5.85
CA ALA A 165 22.22 -1.95 -5.15
C ALA A 165 22.66 -1.10 -3.94
N LEU A 166 23.59 -1.60 -3.13
CA LEU A 166 24.16 -0.87 -1.98
C LEU A 166 24.86 0.43 -2.41
N GLN A 167 25.68 0.40 -3.46
CA GLN A 167 26.35 1.60 -3.98
C GLN A 167 25.36 2.66 -4.50
N LYS A 168 24.25 2.24 -5.14
CA LYS A 168 23.19 3.16 -5.57
C LYS A 168 22.50 3.79 -4.36
N ALA A 169 22.17 2.98 -3.35
CA ALA A 169 21.54 3.44 -2.12
C ALA A 169 22.43 4.44 -1.37
N GLU A 170 23.73 4.15 -1.24
CA GLU A 170 24.72 5.04 -0.61
C GLU A 170 24.78 6.40 -1.33
N LYS A 171 24.88 6.40 -2.66
CA LYS A 171 24.87 7.64 -3.46
C LYS A 171 23.55 8.39 -3.34
N PHE A 172 22.43 7.69 -3.21
CA PHE A 172 21.11 8.30 -3.06
C PHE A 172 20.97 9.04 -1.73
N VAL A 173 21.36 8.42 -0.61
CA VAL A 173 21.18 9.00 0.74
C VAL A 173 22.08 10.21 1.02
N GLN A 174 23.11 10.45 0.19
CA GLN A 174 23.95 11.65 0.23
C GLN A 174 23.28 12.88 -0.39
N LYS A 175 22.19 12.70 -1.14
CA LYS A 175 21.44 13.81 -1.76
C LYS A 175 20.63 14.58 -0.71
N LYS A 176 20.19 15.79 -1.06
CA LYS A 176 19.19 16.53 -0.28
C LYS A 176 17.81 15.88 -0.49
N ILE A 177 17.42 15.02 0.45
CA ILE A 177 16.17 14.25 0.42
C ILE A 177 15.42 14.43 1.74
N THR A 178 14.15 14.03 1.76
CA THR A 178 13.33 14.04 2.98
C THR A 178 13.77 12.96 3.97
N ALA A 179 13.39 13.12 5.24
CA ALA A 179 13.64 12.10 6.26
C ALA A 179 12.99 10.76 5.90
N TRP A 180 11.77 10.79 5.34
CA TRP A 180 11.07 9.58 4.89
C TRP A 180 11.89 8.81 3.86
N GLU A 181 12.28 9.47 2.78
CA GLU A 181 13.07 8.87 1.69
C GLU A 181 14.39 8.29 2.21
N LYS A 182 15.08 9.04 3.09
CA LYS A 182 16.34 8.61 3.67
C LYS A 182 16.17 7.34 4.52
N PHE A 183 15.25 7.35 5.47
CA PHE A 183 15.11 6.25 6.42
C PHE A 183 14.49 5.01 5.79
N VAL A 184 13.66 5.14 4.74
CA VAL A 184 13.22 3.98 3.95
C VAL A 184 14.43 3.30 3.31
N VAL A 185 15.30 4.04 2.62
CA VAL A 185 16.46 3.44 1.95
C VAL A 185 17.44 2.84 2.97
N LEU A 186 17.75 3.57 4.05
CA LEU A 186 18.63 3.07 5.11
C LEU A 186 18.06 1.84 5.82
N TYR A 187 16.75 1.74 5.97
CA TYR A 187 16.09 0.55 6.50
C TYR A 187 16.42 -0.69 5.65
N PHE A 188 16.23 -0.62 4.34
CA PHE A 188 16.56 -1.74 3.44
C PHE A 188 18.06 -2.04 3.39
N VAL A 189 18.92 -1.02 3.49
CA VAL A 189 20.38 -1.23 3.64
C VAL A 189 20.66 -2.04 4.90
N ALA A 190 20.08 -1.67 6.04
CA ALA A 190 20.24 -2.41 7.29
C ALA A 190 19.74 -3.86 7.18
N LEU A 191 18.63 -4.11 6.46
CA LEU A 191 18.17 -5.47 6.20
C LEU A 191 19.15 -6.29 5.35
N VAL A 192 19.72 -5.71 4.29
CA VAL A 192 20.76 -6.36 3.46
C VAL A 192 22.02 -6.69 4.28
N GLU A 193 22.37 -5.80 5.22
CA GLU A 193 23.51 -5.95 6.14
C GLU A 193 23.20 -6.85 7.35
N LYS A 194 21.94 -7.26 7.52
CA LYS A 194 21.44 -8.00 8.70
C LYS A 194 21.69 -7.26 10.03
N ASP A 195 21.60 -5.94 10.00
CA ASP A 195 21.82 -5.05 11.14
C ASP A 195 20.49 -4.68 11.82
N ALA A 196 20.13 -5.44 12.87
CA ALA A 196 18.87 -5.29 13.58
C ALA A 196 18.74 -3.93 14.29
N GLU A 197 19.84 -3.42 14.84
CA GLU A 197 19.86 -2.15 15.58
C GLU A 197 19.58 -0.99 14.63
N LYS A 198 20.28 -0.93 13.50
CA LYS A 198 20.03 0.10 12.48
C LYS A 198 18.62 0.01 11.91
N ALA A 199 18.14 -1.21 11.64
CA ALA A 199 16.79 -1.40 11.11
C ALA A 199 15.72 -0.92 12.11
N SER A 200 15.87 -1.24 13.40
CA SER A 200 14.98 -0.79 14.48
C SER A 200 14.98 0.74 14.60
N ASN A 201 16.17 1.36 14.60
CA ASN A 201 16.32 2.81 14.62
C ASN A 201 15.65 3.46 13.40
N CYS A 202 15.78 2.88 12.21
CA CYS A 202 15.10 3.39 11.01
C CYS A 202 13.58 3.31 11.13
N LEU A 203 13.00 2.23 11.66
CA LEU A 203 11.54 2.13 11.88
C LEU A 203 11.05 3.22 12.84
N GLN A 204 11.79 3.49 13.92
CA GLN A 204 11.45 4.55 14.87
C GLN A 204 11.50 5.95 14.23
N GLU A 205 12.54 6.23 13.46
CA GLU A 205 12.67 7.50 12.72
C GLU A 205 11.63 7.65 11.60
N LEU A 206 11.25 6.54 10.96
CA LEU A 206 10.16 6.54 9.98
C LEU A 206 8.84 6.96 10.60
N CYS A 207 8.54 6.57 11.85
CA CYS A 207 7.32 7.04 12.51
C CYS A 207 7.31 8.56 12.67
N ALA A 208 8.45 9.16 13.04
CA ALA A 208 8.58 10.61 13.15
C ALA A 208 8.51 11.31 11.78
N ALA A 209 9.12 10.72 10.74
CA ALA A 209 9.05 11.22 9.38
C ALA A 209 7.63 11.14 8.80
N TYR A 210 6.89 10.07 9.10
CA TYR A 210 5.51 9.85 8.65
C TYR A 210 4.57 10.99 9.08
N GLN A 211 4.74 11.50 10.30
CA GLN A 211 3.94 12.63 10.81
C GLN A 211 4.15 13.92 9.99
N LYS A 212 5.29 14.05 9.31
CA LYS A 212 5.67 15.21 8.51
C LYS A 212 5.29 15.08 7.04
N LEU A 213 4.77 13.92 6.59
CA LEU A 213 4.33 13.76 5.20
C LEU A 213 3.24 14.78 4.86
N GLY A 214 3.39 15.42 3.70
CA GLY A 214 2.41 16.37 3.18
C GLY A 214 1.33 15.68 2.34
N TYR A 215 0.64 16.48 1.52
CA TYR A 215 -0.29 15.97 0.52
C TYR A 215 0.33 14.80 -0.28
N PRO A 216 -0.41 13.70 -0.51
CA PRO A 216 -1.85 13.53 -0.28
C PRO A 216 -2.26 13.10 1.14
N ARG A 217 -1.34 12.99 2.10
CA ARG A 217 -1.67 12.49 3.45
C ARG A 217 -2.31 13.56 4.33
N GLU A 218 -3.53 13.28 4.77
CA GLU A 218 -4.29 14.14 5.67
C GLU A 218 -3.90 13.90 7.14
N LYS A 219 -4.43 14.72 8.05
CA LYS A 219 -4.18 14.56 9.50
C LYS A 219 -4.71 13.22 10.03
N ILE A 220 -5.79 12.71 9.44
CA ILE A 220 -6.45 11.48 9.86
C ILE A 220 -5.61 10.25 9.51
N ASP A 221 -5.01 10.21 8.31
CA ASP A 221 -4.08 9.15 7.86
C ASP A 221 -2.91 8.96 8.84
N LYS A 222 -2.40 10.06 9.38
CA LYS A 222 -1.24 10.06 10.28
C LYS A 222 -1.48 9.41 11.63
N CYS A 223 -2.72 9.05 11.96
CA CYS A 223 -3.04 8.38 13.23
C CYS A 223 -2.55 6.92 13.24
N PHE A 224 -2.41 6.29 12.08
CA PHE A 224 -1.97 4.90 11.96
C PHE A 224 -1.03 4.75 10.76
N ALA A 225 0.24 4.47 11.02
CA ALA A 225 1.26 4.37 9.99
C ALA A 225 1.31 2.97 9.38
N GLN A 226 0.32 2.63 8.54
CA GLN A 226 0.17 1.29 7.94
C GLN A 226 1.46 0.82 7.25
N GLU A 227 2.16 1.70 6.54
CA GLU A 227 3.37 1.34 5.78
C GLU A 227 4.51 0.90 6.71
N ILE A 228 4.60 1.48 7.91
CA ILE A 228 5.62 1.13 8.90
C ILE A 228 5.29 -0.19 9.59
N HIS A 229 4.00 -0.45 9.84
CA HIS A 229 3.53 -1.78 10.24
C HIS A 229 3.91 -2.84 9.21
N GLY A 230 3.75 -2.52 7.92
CA GLY A 230 4.20 -3.37 6.83
C GLY A 230 5.69 -3.62 6.82
N LEU A 231 6.51 -2.58 6.96
CA LEU A 231 7.96 -2.72 7.03
C LEU A 231 8.40 -3.60 8.21
N TYR A 232 7.82 -3.41 9.40
CA TYR A 232 8.13 -4.22 10.58
C TYR A 232 7.87 -5.71 10.32
N ARG A 233 6.72 -6.06 9.73
CA ARG A 233 6.37 -7.46 9.44
C ARG A 233 7.10 -8.04 8.24
N LEU A 234 7.53 -7.22 7.29
CA LEU A 234 8.32 -7.65 6.14
C LEU A 234 9.60 -8.38 6.59
N VAL A 235 10.24 -7.95 7.69
CA VAL A 235 11.45 -8.64 8.17
C VAL A 235 11.16 -10.09 8.52
N ARG A 236 9.97 -10.41 9.05
CA ARG A 236 9.58 -11.78 9.35
C ARG A 236 9.57 -12.66 8.10
N GLU A 237 9.07 -12.11 6.98
CA GLU A 237 9.03 -12.81 5.69
C GLU A 237 10.43 -13.00 5.11
N LEU A 238 11.31 -12.01 5.27
CA LEU A 238 12.65 -12.02 4.69
C LEU A 238 13.67 -12.83 5.52
N ASP A 239 13.64 -12.70 6.84
CA ASP A 239 14.59 -13.28 7.78
C ASP A 239 13.98 -13.35 9.20
N ALA A 240 13.43 -14.52 9.55
CA ALA A 240 12.78 -14.75 10.84
C ALA A 240 13.74 -14.56 12.04
N ASP A 241 15.02 -14.89 11.90
CA ASP A 241 16.01 -14.71 12.96
C ASP A 241 16.29 -13.22 13.20
N LEU A 242 16.40 -12.44 12.12
CA LEU A 242 16.55 -10.99 12.21
C LEU A 242 15.31 -10.35 12.86
N PHE A 243 14.11 -10.80 12.49
CA PHE A 243 12.85 -10.28 13.02
C PHE A 243 12.77 -10.37 14.55
N THR A 244 13.26 -11.44 15.17
CA THR A 244 13.28 -11.58 16.64
C THR A 244 14.10 -10.51 17.36
N LYS A 245 14.99 -9.82 16.64
CA LYS A 245 15.90 -8.79 17.15
C LYS A 245 15.44 -7.37 16.80
N ILE A 246 14.41 -7.22 15.96
CA ILE A 246 13.88 -5.90 15.60
C ILE A 246 12.96 -5.40 16.71
N GLU A 247 13.23 -4.20 17.19
CA GLU A 247 12.40 -3.53 18.18
C GLU A 247 11.18 -2.88 17.52
N MET A 248 10.02 -3.01 18.16
CA MET A 248 8.82 -2.27 17.74
C MET A 248 9.00 -0.78 18.04
N PRO A 249 8.70 0.12 17.09
CA PRO A 249 8.63 1.55 17.37
C PRO A 249 7.69 1.87 18.54
N THR A 250 8.04 2.91 19.28
CA THR A 250 7.28 3.40 20.45
C THR A 250 6.39 4.60 20.14
N HIS A 251 6.46 5.13 18.92
CA HIS A 251 5.70 6.30 18.51
C HIS A 251 4.20 5.98 18.39
N ASP A 252 3.33 6.93 18.77
CA ASP A 252 1.87 6.75 18.87
C ASP A 252 1.17 6.26 17.58
N CYS A 253 1.77 6.50 16.41
CA CYS A 253 1.23 6.04 15.11
C CYS A 253 1.58 4.60 14.76
N PHE A 254 2.44 3.96 15.54
CA PHE A 254 2.74 2.53 15.47
C PHE A 254 2.03 1.84 16.63
N PHE A 255 1.05 1.01 16.32
CA PHE A 255 0.20 0.34 17.30
C PHE A 255 0.83 -0.97 17.75
N GLN A 256 1.65 -0.94 18.80
CA GLN A 256 2.30 -2.14 19.33
C GLN A 256 1.29 -3.23 19.73
N GLU A 257 0.14 -2.84 20.26
CA GLU A 257 -0.90 -3.79 20.65
C GLU A 257 -1.54 -4.49 19.43
N PHE A 258 -1.54 -3.84 18.26
CA PHE A 258 -1.92 -4.49 17.00
C PHE A 258 -0.87 -5.54 16.58
N GLU A 259 0.42 -5.25 16.74
CA GLU A 259 1.48 -6.23 16.47
C GLU A 259 1.47 -7.41 17.46
N ILE A 260 1.17 -7.15 18.73
CA ILE A 260 0.96 -8.20 19.73
C ILE A 260 -0.23 -9.09 19.34
N TRP A 261 -1.33 -8.49 18.87
CA TRP A 261 -2.47 -9.26 18.36
C TRP A 261 -2.08 -10.11 17.14
N GLN A 262 -1.31 -9.57 16.20
CA GLN A 262 -0.81 -10.32 15.05
C GLN A 262 0.03 -11.52 15.48
N GLN A 263 0.99 -11.33 16.39
CA GLN A 263 1.81 -12.42 16.92
C GLN A 263 0.97 -13.52 17.57
N LYS A 264 -0.01 -13.15 18.41
CA LYS A 264 -0.91 -14.11 19.08
C LYS A 264 -1.80 -14.89 18.11
N ASN A 265 -2.12 -14.31 16.96
CA ASN A 265 -2.98 -14.91 15.94
C ASN A 265 -2.19 -15.47 14.75
N GLN A 266 -0.88 -15.67 14.90
CA GLN A 266 0.00 -16.24 13.87
C GLN A 266 0.02 -15.43 12.57
N PHE A 267 -0.08 -14.11 12.69
CA PHE A 267 0.01 -13.16 11.59
C PHE A 267 -0.95 -13.44 10.43
N PRO A 268 -2.27 -13.42 10.67
CA PRO A 268 -3.24 -13.79 9.64
C PRO A 268 -3.17 -12.82 8.45
N LYS A 269 -3.24 -13.36 7.24
CA LYS A 269 -3.49 -12.54 6.04
C LYS A 269 -4.89 -11.95 6.15
N GLY A 270 -5.03 -10.65 5.86
CA GLY A 270 -6.32 -9.99 5.88
C GLY A 270 -7.27 -10.51 4.80
N LYS A 271 -8.56 -10.26 4.98
CA LYS A 271 -9.64 -10.65 4.08
C LYS A 271 -10.44 -9.42 3.65
N LEU A 272 -11.36 -9.59 2.69
CA LEU A 272 -12.28 -8.51 2.35
C LEU A 272 -13.10 -8.10 3.57
N PHE A 273 -13.05 -6.81 3.89
CA PHE A 273 -13.82 -6.18 4.95
C PHE A 273 -15.27 -5.96 4.51
N TYR A 274 -15.45 -5.55 3.26
CA TYR A 274 -16.73 -5.27 2.65
C TYR A 274 -16.90 -6.06 1.35
N THR A 275 -17.92 -6.91 1.33
CA THR A 275 -18.39 -7.61 0.14
C THR A 275 -19.47 -6.79 -0.53
N TYR A 276 -19.27 -6.46 -1.80
CA TYR A 276 -20.21 -5.67 -2.57
C TYR A 276 -21.49 -6.48 -2.86
N PRO A 277 -22.68 -5.85 -2.83
CA PRO A 277 -23.95 -6.51 -3.12
C PRO A 277 -24.03 -6.97 -4.59
N PRO A 278 -24.99 -7.85 -4.96
CA PRO A 278 -25.07 -8.46 -6.29
C PRO A 278 -25.02 -7.51 -7.48
N LYS A 279 -25.59 -6.30 -7.36
CA LYS A 279 -25.54 -5.27 -8.43
C LYS A 279 -24.12 -4.75 -8.71
N MET A 280 -23.20 -4.90 -7.76
CA MET A 280 -21.81 -4.47 -7.82
C MET A 280 -20.85 -5.66 -7.71
N ASP A 281 -21.30 -6.89 -7.98
CA ASP A 281 -20.52 -8.11 -7.75
C ASP A 281 -19.20 -8.15 -8.54
N TYR A 282 -19.13 -7.47 -9.68
CA TYR A 282 -17.89 -7.34 -10.45
C TYR A 282 -16.73 -6.73 -9.63
N MET A 283 -17.03 -5.90 -8.61
CA MET A 283 -16.03 -5.42 -7.64
C MET A 283 -15.44 -6.56 -6.82
N ASN A 284 -16.26 -7.49 -6.35
CA ASN A 284 -15.80 -8.68 -5.63
C ASN A 284 -14.93 -9.56 -6.54
N GLN A 285 -15.33 -9.70 -7.81
CA GLN A 285 -14.57 -10.46 -8.80
C GLN A 285 -13.19 -9.85 -9.05
N ILE A 286 -13.08 -8.52 -9.12
CA ILE A 286 -11.79 -7.81 -9.20
C ILE A 286 -10.90 -8.16 -8.00
N PHE A 287 -11.43 -8.14 -6.77
CA PHE A 287 -10.65 -8.47 -5.58
C PHE A 287 -10.25 -9.95 -5.48
N ASN A 288 -11.06 -10.84 -6.04
CA ASN A 288 -10.79 -12.28 -6.05
C ASN A 288 -9.94 -12.73 -7.24
N ALA A 289 -9.70 -11.85 -8.21
CA ALA A 289 -8.84 -12.12 -9.35
C ALA A 289 -7.39 -12.34 -8.91
N GLN A 290 -6.67 -13.19 -9.64
CA GLN A 290 -5.23 -13.32 -9.43
C GLN A 290 -4.55 -12.03 -9.87
N MET A 291 -3.72 -11.46 -8.99
CA MET A 291 -2.98 -10.24 -9.30
C MET A 291 -1.99 -10.49 -10.46
N PRO A 292 -2.09 -9.78 -11.59
CA PRO A 292 -1.16 -9.94 -12.71
C PRO A 292 0.27 -9.61 -12.33
N LYS A 293 1.22 -10.19 -13.08
CA LYS A 293 2.61 -9.74 -13.01
C LYS A 293 2.79 -8.43 -13.77
N MET A 294 3.50 -7.50 -13.17
CA MET A 294 3.85 -6.23 -13.79
C MET A 294 4.84 -6.47 -14.94
N GLU A 295 4.56 -5.86 -16.07
CA GLU A 295 5.47 -5.80 -17.22
C GLU A 295 5.99 -4.37 -17.39
N LEU A 296 7.16 -4.24 -18.00
CA LEU A 296 7.75 -2.95 -18.35
C LEU A 296 7.81 -2.82 -19.88
N PHE A 297 7.68 -1.61 -20.39
CA PHE A 297 7.97 -1.29 -21.79
C PHE A 297 8.97 -0.15 -21.90
N GLU A 298 9.74 -0.18 -22.98
CA GLU A 298 10.69 0.88 -23.31
C GLU A 298 10.05 1.87 -24.29
N LYS A 299 10.19 3.16 -24.01
CA LYS A 299 9.84 4.23 -24.95
C LYS A 299 11.06 5.10 -25.22
N THR A 300 11.31 5.34 -26.51
CA THR A 300 12.38 6.23 -26.97
C THR A 300 11.79 7.59 -27.29
N TYR A 301 12.37 8.64 -26.72
CA TYR A 301 12.01 10.03 -27.01
C TYR A 301 13.06 10.67 -27.94
N SER A 302 12.79 11.91 -28.39
CA SER A 302 13.77 12.70 -29.14
C SER A 302 15.11 12.73 -28.42
N GLU A 303 16.22 12.62 -29.15
CA GLU A 303 17.60 12.43 -28.66
C GLU A 303 18.02 10.99 -28.29
N ASN A 304 17.33 9.95 -28.78
CA ASN A 304 17.67 8.53 -28.50
C ASN A 304 17.70 8.15 -27.01
N ARG A 305 17.05 8.94 -26.15
CA ARG A 305 16.94 8.64 -24.72
C ARG A 305 15.86 7.60 -24.50
N LYS A 306 16.26 6.48 -23.91
CA LYS A 306 15.40 5.34 -23.55
C LYS A 306 14.92 5.49 -22.11
N TYR A 307 13.61 5.36 -21.93
CA TYR A 307 12.95 5.35 -20.64
C TYR A 307 12.11 4.09 -20.49
N ILE A 308 12.10 3.55 -19.29
CA ILE A 308 11.38 2.34 -18.94
C ILE A 308 10.17 2.76 -18.12
N PHE A 309 8.99 2.26 -18.50
CA PHE A 309 7.72 2.56 -17.86
C PHE A 309 7.02 1.26 -17.52
N LYS A 310 6.17 1.29 -16.48
CA LYS A 310 5.27 0.17 -16.21
C LYS A 310 4.21 0.06 -17.30
N ASN A 311 3.83 -1.16 -17.66
CA ASN A 311 2.83 -1.44 -18.69
C ASN A 311 1.42 -1.54 -18.09
N ALA A 312 0.82 -0.40 -17.77
CA ALA A 312 -0.49 -0.31 -17.12
C ALA A 312 -1.62 -0.92 -17.97
N ASP A 313 -1.54 -0.80 -19.31
CA ASP A 313 -2.53 -1.38 -20.22
C ASP A 313 -2.47 -2.91 -20.23
N LYS A 314 -1.26 -3.48 -20.33
CA LYS A 314 -1.08 -4.93 -20.23
C LYS A 314 -1.57 -5.46 -18.88
N PHE A 315 -1.27 -4.75 -17.80
CA PHE A 315 -1.76 -5.10 -16.47
C PHE A 315 -3.30 -5.16 -16.43
N ALA A 316 -3.97 -4.14 -16.99
CA ALA A 316 -5.45 -4.12 -17.04
C ALA A 316 -6.02 -5.22 -17.93
N VAL A 317 -5.38 -5.55 -19.06
CA VAL A 317 -5.75 -6.67 -19.94
C VAL A 317 -5.66 -8.00 -19.19
N ASP A 318 -4.53 -8.25 -18.53
CA ASP A 318 -4.31 -9.51 -17.82
C ASP A 318 -5.22 -9.65 -16.60
N LEU A 319 -5.48 -8.55 -15.89
CA LEU A 319 -6.45 -8.55 -14.78
C LEU A 319 -7.85 -8.89 -15.29
N THR A 320 -8.27 -8.26 -16.39
CA THR A 320 -9.58 -8.53 -17.01
C THR A 320 -9.70 -9.99 -17.46
N ARG A 321 -8.60 -10.58 -17.95
CA ARG A 321 -8.53 -12.02 -18.27
C ARG A 321 -8.66 -12.88 -17.02
N SER A 322 -7.91 -12.57 -15.97
CA SER A 322 -7.95 -13.34 -14.71
C SER A 322 -9.34 -13.31 -14.05
N ILE A 323 -10.04 -12.18 -14.11
CA ILE A 323 -11.43 -12.07 -13.64
C ILE A 323 -12.32 -13.10 -14.35
N LYS A 324 -12.15 -13.28 -15.67
CA LYS A 324 -12.94 -14.23 -16.46
C LYS A 324 -12.59 -15.69 -16.22
N GLU A 325 -11.33 -15.99 -15.95
CA GLU A 325 -10.86 -17.35 -15.67
C GLU A 325 -11.36 -17.87 -14.31
N ASN A 326 -11.75 -16.95 -13.41
CA ASN A 326 -12.30 -17.24 -12.10
C ASN A 326 -13.84 -17.30 -12.06
N LEU A 327 -14.52 -17.10 -13.21
CA LEU A 327 -15.96 -17.30 -13.39
C LEU A 327 -16.24 -18.74 -13.85
#